data_AF-A0A5C1B708-F1
#
_entry.id   AF-A0A5C1B708-F1
#
_cell.length_a   1.000
_cell.length_b   1.000
_cell.length_c   1.000
_cell.angle_alpha   90.00
_cell.angle_beta   90.00
_cell.angle_gamma   90.00
#
_symmetry.space_group_name_H-M   'P 1'
#
loop_
_entity.id
_entity.type
_entity.pdbx_description
1 polymer ?
#
loop_
_entity_poly.entity_id
_entity_poly.type
_entity_poly.pdbx_seq_one_letter_code
_entity_poly.pdbx_strand_id
1 'polypeptide(L)' 'MAWTQTDIDRLKKAIATGARRVEFGSGETRRVQEFQTIDAMLKALAAMEEEVSGSGALSSRRTVAGYNSGL' A
#
# COMPACT_ATOMS: atom_id res chain seq x y z
N MET A 1 5.11 1.21 8.21
CA MET A 1 5.52 1.47 6.80
C MET A 1 4.23 1.46 6.02
N ALA A 2 3.82 2.59 5.44
CA ALA A 2 2.52 2.67 4.78
C ALA A 2 2.55 1.83 3.51
N TRP A 3 1.64 0.87 3.39
CA TRP A 3 1.39 0.20 2.11
C TRP A 3 1.02 1.24 1.06
N THR A 4 1.34 0.98 -0.22
CA THR A 4 1.00 1.91 -1.31
C THR A 4 -0.06 1.31 -2.22
N GLN A 5 -0.77 2.16 -2.96
CA GLN A 5 -1.75 1.70 -3.96
C GLN A 5 -1.10 0.77 -5.00
N THR A 6 0.18 0.96 -5.30
CA THR A 6 0.99 0.12 -6.19
C THR A 6 1.13 -1.30 -5.64
N ASP A 7 1.26 -1.48 -4.33
CA ASP A 7 1.34 -2.80 -3.71
C ASP A 7 0.00 -3.55 -3.82
N ILE A 8 -1.11 -2.83 -3.65
CA ILE A 8 -2.47 -3.38 -3.82
C ILE A 8 -2.70 -3.83 -5.27
N ASP A 9 -2.29 -3.01 -6.26
CA ASP A 9 -2.43 -3.35 -7.68
C ASP A 9 -1.62 -4.60 -8.05
N ARG A 10 -0.38 -4.69 -7.55
CA ARG A 10 0.47 -5.88 -7.76
C ARG A 10 -0.16 -7.14 -7.16
N LEU A 11 -0.73 -7.05 -5.97
CA LEU A 11 -1.44 -8.15 -5.35
C LEU A 11 -2.67 -8.57 -6.17
N LYS A 12 -3.49 -7.61 -6.62
CA LYS A 12 -4.65 -7.86 -7.51
C LYS A 12 -4.21 -8.56 -8.80
N LYS A 13 -3.13 -8.10 -9.43
CA LYS A 13 -2.59 -8.71 -10.65
C LYS A 13 -2.07 -10.12 -10.42
N ALA A 14 -1.40 -10.37 -9.30
CA ALA A 14 -0.92 -11.71 -8.94
C ALA A 14 -2.09 -12.68 -8.72
N ILE A 15 -3.16 -12.25 -8.04
CA ILE A 15 -4.40 -13.04 -7.87
C ILE A 15 -5.01 -13.36 -9.24
N ALA A 16 -5.14 -12.36 -10.12
CA ALA A 16 -5.68 -12.55 -11.47
C ALA A 16 -4.86 -13.51 -12.33
N THR A 17 -3.55 -13.61 -12.09
CA THR A 17 -2.63 -14.50 -12.80
C THR A 17 -2.57 -15.90 -12.14
N GLY A 18 -3.18 -16.09 -10.96
CA GLY A 18 -3.02 -17.30 -10.16
C GLY A 18 -1.63 -17.43 -9.51
N ALA A 19 -0.85 -16.36 -9.52
CA ALA A 19 0.47 -16.32 -8.92
C ALA A 19 0.34 -16.20 -7.40
N ARG A 20 0.78 -17.25 -6.70
CA ARG A 20 0.81 -17.31 -5.23
C ARG A 20 1.96 -16.54 -4.60
N ARG A 21 2.94 -16.12 -5.41
CA ARG A 21 4.10 -15.35 -4.99
C ARG A 21 3.95 -13.92 -5.48
N VAL A 22 3.97 -12.98 -4.54
CA VAL A 22 3.82 -11.54 -4.80
C VAL A 22 5.07 -10.84 -4.29
N GLU A 23 5.62 -9.94 -5.10
CA GLU A 23 6.70 -9.06 -4.68
C GLU A 23 6.16 -7.66 -4.36
N PHE A 24 6.33 -7.28 -3.10
CA PHE A 24 5.94 -5.99 -2.55
C PHE A 24 7.15 -5.05 -2.47
N GLY A 25 6.90 -3.74 -2.63
CA GLY A 25 7.94 -2.71 -2.57
C GLY A 25 8.76 -2.55 -3.85
N SER A 26 9.59 -1.50 -3.91
CA SER A 26 10.49 -1.24 -5.05
C SER A 26 11.87 -0.86 -4.53
N GLY A 27 12.94 -1.50 -5.02
CA GLY A 27 14.32 -1.23 -4.60
C GLY A 27 14.73 -1.97 -3.31
N GLU A 28 15.23 -1.24 -2.31
CA GLU A 28 15.81 -1.78 -1.06
C GLU A 28 14.78 -2.45 -0.13
N THR A 29 13.49 -2.16 -0.33
CA THR A 29 12.37 -2.71 0.47
C THR A 29 11.61 -3.82 -0.25
N ARG A 30 12.25 -4.44 -1.24
CA ARG A 30 11.69 -5.58 -1.98
C ARG A 30 11.43 -6.75 -1.04
N ARG A 31 10.16 -7.12 -0.90
CA ARG A 31 9.72 -8.26 -0.09
C ARG A 31 8.95 -9.25 -0.94
N VAL A 32 9.42 -10.49 -0.96
CA VAL A 32 8.72 -11.60 -1.58
C VAL A 32 7.81 -12.24 -0.54
N GLN A 33 6.50 -12.18 -0.74
CA GLN A 33 5.52 -12.87 0.08
C GLN A 33 4.89 -14.00 -0.73
N GLU A 34 5.02 -15.21 -0.22
CA GLU A 34 4.34 -16.38 -0.78
C GLU A 34 3.08 -16.67 0.03
N PHE A 35 1.95 -16.80 -0.66
CA PHE A 35 0.65 -17.11 -0.10
C PHE A 35 0.25 -18.53 -0.50
N GLN A 36 -0.17 -19.33 0.48
CA GLN A 36 -0.55 -20.72 0.21
C GLN A 36 -1.94 -20.85 -0.43
N THR A 37 -2.83 -19.87 -0.20
CA THR A 37 -4.22 -19.89 -0.68
C THR A 37 -4.66 -18.53 -1.21
N ILE A 38 -5.65 -18.52 -2.11
CA ILE A 38 -6.26 -17.30 -2.66
C ILE A 38 -7.02 -16.54 -1.56
N ASP A 39 -7.65 -17.24 -0.62
CA ASP A 39 -8.31 -16.64 0.55
C ASP A 39 -7.33 -15.80 1.39
N ALA A 40 -6.11 -16.32 1.62
CA ALA A 40 -5.08 -15.58 2.32
C ALA A 40 -4.65 -14.32 1.56
N MET A 41 -4.61 -14.38 0.22
CA MET A 41 -4.31 -13.20 -0.61
C MET A 41 -5.42 -12.16 -0.51
N LEU A 42 -6.70 -12.55 -0.52
CA LEU A 42 -7.84 -11.64 -0.39
C LEU A 42 -7.88 -10.98 0.99
N LYS A 43 -7.59 -11.73 2.07
CA LYS A 43 -7.47 -11.17 3.42
C LYS A 43 -6.33 -10.17 3.54
N ALA A 44 -5.18 -10.49 2.96
CA ALA A 44 -4.04 -9.57 2.93
C ALA A 44 -4.36 -8.30 2.15
N LEU A 45 -5.10 -8.42 1.04
CA LEU A 45 -5.56 -7.29 0.24
C LEU A 45 -6.48 -6.37 1.06
N ALA A 46 -7.48 -6.94 1.75
CA ALA A 46 -8.39 -6.17 2.59
C ALA A 46 -7.63 -5.41 3.70
N ALA A 47 -6.70 -6.08 4.39
CA ALA A 47 -5.88 -5.44 5.41
C ALA A 47 -5.02 -4.28 4.86
N MET A 48 -4.45 -4.45 3.66
CA MET A 48 -3.70 -3.38 2.99
C MET A 48 -4.60 -2.21 2.58
N GLU A 49 -5.79 -2.49 2.02
CA GLU A 49 -6.76 -1.45 1.64
C GLU A 49 -7.24 -0.64 2.85
N GLU A 50 -7.45 -1.30 4.00
CA GLU A 50 -7.78 -0.64 5.26
C GLU A 50 -6.63 0.23 5.78
N GLU A 51 -5.39 -0.26 5.75
CA GLU A 51 -4.22 0.54 6.16
C GLU A 51 -3.99 1.74 5.24
N VAL A 52 -4.14 1.59 3.93
CA VAL A 52 -4.00 2.69 2.95
C VAL A 52 -5.11 3.72 3.13
N SER A 53 -6.36 3.27 3.24
CA SER A 53 -7.52 4.15 3.43
C SER A 53 -7.44 4.89 4.77
N GLY A 54 -7.03 4.21 5.84
CA GLY A 54 -6.83 4.80 7.16
C GLY A 54 -5.64 5.76 7.22
N SER A 55 -4.55 5.47 6.49
CA SER A 55 -3.35 6.32 6.47
C SER A 55 -3.51 7.59 5.61
N GLY A 56 -4.43 7.58 4.64
CA GLY A 56 -4.77 8.74 3.81
C GLY A 56 -5.38 9.91 4.61
N ALA A 57 -6.06 9.62 5.72
CA ALA A 57 -6.72 10.63 6.54
C ALA A 57 -5.75 11.50 7.37
N LEU A 58 -4.53 11.02 7.63
CA LEU A 58 -3.56 11.74 8.49
C LEU A 58 -2.52 12.54 7.69
N SER A 59 -2.29 12.23 6.42
CA SER A 59 -1.27 12.92 5.59
C SER A 59 -1.76 14.20 4.91
N SER A 60 -3.06 14.52 5.00
CA SER A 60 -3.63 15.80 4.54
C SER A 60 -3.78 16.82 5.68
N ARG A 61 -2.83 16.87 6.61
CA ARG A 61 -2.61 18.06 7.46
C ARG A 61 -1.34 18.77 7.02
N ARG A 62 -1.35 19.21 5.77
CA ARG A 62 -0.34 20.11 5.23
C ARG A 62 -0.68 21.52 5.72
N THR A 63 -0.41 21.80 6.99
CA THR A 63 -0.39 23.17 7.51
C THR A 63 0.67 23.94 6.75
N VAL A 64 0.25 24.78 5.80
CA VAL A 64 1.05 25.88 5.27
C VAL A 64 1.14 26.91 6.40
N ALA A 65 2.03 26.66 7.35
CA ALA A 65 2.46 27.66 8.31
C ALA A 65 3.62 28.43 7.66
N GLY A 66 3.35 29.66 7.23
CA GLY A 66 4.39 30.61 6.84
C GLY A 66 4.23 31.25 5.46
N TYR A 67 3.10 31.91 5.19
CA TYR A 67 3.14 33.07 4.31
C TYR A 67 3.36 34.30 5.21
N ASN A 68 4.62 34.56 5.57
CA ASN A 68 5.00 35.85 6.15
C ASN A 68 5.35 36.78 4.98
N SER A 69 4.38 37.60 4.59
CA SER A 69 4.61 38.77 3.74
C SER A 69 4.15 40.00 4.53
N GLY A 70 4.97 40.42 5.51
CA GLY A 70 4.98 41.81 5.97
C GLY A 70 5.81 42.62 4.97
N LEU A 71 5.22 43.60 4.29
CA LEU A 71 5.04 44.99 4.74
C LEU A 71 6.38 45.73 4.86
#